data_AF-A0AAW3UVB4-F1
#
_entry.id   AF-A0AAW3UVB4-F1
#
_cell.length_a   1.000
_cell.length_b   1.000
_cell.length_c   1.000
_cell.angle_alpha   90.00
_cell.angle_beta   90.00
_cell.angle_gamma   90.00
#
_symmetry.space_group_name_H-M   'P 1'
#
loop_
_entity.id
_entity.type
_entity.pdbx_description
1 polymer ?
#
loop_
_entity_poly.entity_id
_entity_poly.type
_entity_poly.pdbx_seq_one_letter_code
_entity_poly.pdbx_strand_id
1 'polypeptide(L)' 'MTERYSPETLRRTATLIQGRFNVSTARSTQLAAEALNGIDAHGLDPDDWDTVVATVDVVVRAWISSRSGR' A
#
# COMPACT_ATOMS: atom_id res chain seq x y z
N MET A 1 9.29 -12.59 -6.29
CA MET A 1 8.84 -11.34 -5.63
C MET A 1 10.07 -10.72 -5.02
N THR A 2 10.48 -9.59 -5.55
CA THR A 2 11.73 -8.89 -5.22
C THR A 2 11.72 -8.46 -3.76
N GLU A 3 12.76 -8.86 -3.02
CA GLU A 3 13.03 -8.57 -1.59
C GLU A 3 13.32 -7.09 -1.32
N ARG A 4 12.49 -6.17 -1.86
CA ARG A 4 12.72 -4.73 -1.75
C ARG A 4 12.29 -4.15 -0.40
N TYR A 5 11.36 -4.82 0.27
CA TYR A 5 10.83 -4.43 1.58
C TYR A 5 10.83 -5.63 2.50
N SER A 6 11.03 -5.36 3.80
CA SER A 6 10.89 -6.37 4.84
C SER A 6 9.52 -7.07 4.74
N PRO A 7 9.45 -8.41 4.86
CA PRO A 7 8.19 -9.14 4.83
C PRO A 7 7.17 -8.61 5.84
N GLU A 8 7.65 -8.09 6.97
CA GLU A 8 6.84 -7.45 8.00
C GLU A 8 6.20 -6.15 7.51
N THR A 9 6.96 -5.21 6.95
CA THR A 9 6.46 -3.93 6.41
C THR A 9 5.41 -4.16 5.32
N LEU A 10 5.67 -5.11 4.40
CA LEU A 10 4.71 -5.49 3.36
C LEU A 10 3.42 -6.06 3.96
N ARG A 11 3.53 -7.00 4.91
CA ARG A 11 2.37 -7.66 5.54
C ARG A 11 1.54 -6.65 6.33
N ARG A 12 2.19 -5.80 7.12
CA ARG A 12 1.53 -4.77 7.93
C ARG A 12 0.77 -3.78 7.05
N THR A 13 1.37 -3.33 5.95
CA THR A 13 0.73 -2.45 4.96
C THR A 13 -0.46 -3.13 4.27
N ALA A 14 -0.31 -4.40 3.88
CA ALA A 14 -1.39 -5.17 3.26
C ALA A 14 -2.58 -5.35 4.23
N THR A 15 -2.32 -5.62 5.51
CA THR A 15 -3.38 -5.71 6.54
C THR A 15 -4.10 -4.38 6.73
N LEU A 16 -3.38 -3.25 6.74
CA LEU A 16 -3.97 -1.92 6.81
C LEU A 16 -4.92 -1.66 5.62
N ILE A 17 -4.46 -1.94 4.39
CA ILE A 17 -5.25 -1.74 3.16
C ILE A 17 -6.49 -2.65 3.16
N GLN A 18 -6.33 -3.92 3.53
CA GLN A 18 -7.44 -4.87 3.62
C GLN A 18 -8.50 -4.40 4.62
N GLY A 19 -8.09 -3.96 5.81
CA GLY A 19 -9.02 -3.48 6.83
C GLY A 19 -9.75 -2.19 6.43
N ARG A 20 -9.06 -1.25 5.77
CA ARG A 20 -9.65 0.04 5.38
C ARG A 20 -10.58 -0.04 4.18
N PHE A 21 -10.23 -0.84 3.18
CA PHE A 21 -10.93 -0.84 1.89
C PHE A 21 -11.69 -2.14 1.61
N ASN A 22 -11.63 -3.11 2.53
CA ASN A 22 -12.31 -4.40 2.44
C ASN A 22 -12.03 -5.15 1.12
N VAL A 23 -10.78 -5.09 0.66
CA VAL A 23 -10.32 -5.77 -0.56
C VAL A 23 -9.74 -7.15 -0.24
N SER A 24 -9.65 -8.03 -1.24
CA SER A 24 -9.08 -9.38 -1.06
C SER A 24 -7.61 -9.33 -0.63
N THR A 25 -7.14 -10.37 0.07
CA THR A 25 -5.75 -10.50 0.52
C THR A 25 -4.73 -10.39 -0.61
N ALA A 26 -5.03 -10.99 -1.76
CA ALA A 26 -4.17 -10.89 -2.94
C ALA A 26 -4.09 -9.43 -3.45
N ARG A 27 -5.23 -8.72 -3.47
CA ARG A 27 -5.29 -7.34 -3.94
C ARG A 27 -4.62 -6.39 -2.94
N SER A 28 -4.82 -6.56 -1.65
CA SER A 28 -4.16 -5.75 -0.62
C SER A 28 -2.65 -5.92 -0.64
N THR A 29 -2.15 -7.13 -0.89
CA THR A 29 -0.70 -7.40 -1.02
C THR A 29 -0.10 -6.69 -2.23
N GLN A 30 -0.79 -6.72 -3.38
CA GLN A 30 -0.36 -5.97 -4.57
C GLN A 30 -0.33 -4.47 -4.29
N LEU A 31 -1.42 -3.92 -3.73
CA LEU A 31 -1.53 -2.51 -3.42
C LEU A 31 -0.48 -2.06 -2.40
N ALA A 32 -0.14 -2.91 -1.43
CA ALA A 32 0.92 -2.63 -0.47
C ALA A 32 2.28 -2.50 -1.15
N ALA A 33 2.63 -3.43 -2.06
CA ALA A 33 3.87 -3.34 -2.83
C ALA A 33 3.91 -2.07 -3.71
N GLU A 34 2.81 -1.76 -4.39
CA GLU A 34 2.69 -0.56 -5.23
C GLU A 34 2.82 0.73 -4.40
N ALA A 35 2.19 0.79 -3.22
CA ALA A 35 2.25 1.94 -2.33
C ALA A 35 3.67 2.17 -1.77
N LEU A 36 4.32 1.12 -1.26
CA LEU A 36 5.70 1.20 -0.74
C LEU A 36 6.69 1.59 -1.85
N ASN A 37 6.51 1.06 -3.06
CA ASN A 37 7.30 1.47 -4.22
C ASN A 37 7.05 2.93 -4.62
N GLY A 38 5.82 3.42 -4.48
CA GLY A 38 5.52 4.84 -4.65
C GLY A 38 6.25 5.73 -3.64
N ILE A 39 6.24 5.33 -2.36
CA ILE A 39 6.93 6.06 -1.28
C ILE A 39 8.43 6.16 -1.59
N ASP A 40 9.08 5.02 -1.88
CA ASP A 40 10.51 4.94 -2.23
C ASP A 40 10.85 5.76 -3.48
N ALA A 41 10.03 5.66 -4.54
CA ALA A 41 10.24 6.40 -5.79
C ALA A 41 10.12 7.92 -5.63
N HIS A 42 9.42 8.39 -4.59
CA HIS A 42 9.33 9.81 -4.24
C HIS A 42 10.38 10.26 -3.21
N GLY A 43 11.33 9.38 -2.85
CA GLY A 43 12.41 9.67 -1.90
C GLY A 43 11.95 9.75 -0.44
N LEU A 44 10.76 9.20 -0.14
CA LEU A 44 10.23 9.08 1.21
C LEU A 44 10.63 7.74 1.82
N ASP A 45 10.53 7.63 3.14
CA ASP A 45 10.89 6.41 3.87
C ASP A 45 9.72 5.40 3.90
N PRO A 46 9.82 4.23 3.25
CA PRO A 46 8.79 3.19 3.27
C PRO A 46 8.70 2.44 4.60
N ASP A 47 9.65 2.61 5.52
CA ASP A 47 9.57 2.09 6.89
C ASP A 47 8.96 3.09 7.89
N ASP A 48 8.78 4.36 7.50
CA ASP A 48 8.05 5.35 8.28
C ASP A 48 6.54 5.08 8.23
N TRP A 49 5.97 4.64 9.35
CA TRP A 49 4.59 4.17 9.38
C TRP A 49 3.56 5.27 9.14
N ASP A 50 3.82 6.51 9.58
CA ASP A 50 2.94 7.65 9.33
C ASP A 50 2.88 7.98 7.83
N THR A 51 4.02 7.95 7.14
CA THR A 51 4.09 8.08 5.68
C THR A 51 3.28 6.99 5.00
N VAL A 52 3.45 5.72 5.41
CA VAL A 52 2.69 4.59 4.86
C VAL A 52 1.18 4.79 5.04
N VAL A 53 0.75 5.17 6.24
CA VAL A 53 -0.67 5.41 6.56
C VAL A 53 -1.25 6.52 5.68
N ALA A 54 -0.53 7.64 5.53
CA ALA A 54 -0.94 8.77 4.71
C ALA A 54 -1.03 8.40 3.23
N THR A 55 -0.04 7.68 2.69
CA THR A 55 -0.06 7.17 1.32
C THR A 55 -1.24 6.22 1.09
N VAL A 56 -1.52 5.33 2.04
CA VAL A 56 -2.68 4.42 1.94
C VAL A 56 -4.00 5.20 1.92
N ASP A 57 -4.14 6.24 2.75
CA ASP A 57 -5.38 7.03 2.79
C ASP A 57 -5.63 7.86 1.54
N VAL A 58 -4.57 8.36 0.91
CA VAL A 58 -4.68 9.26 -0.26
C VAL A 58 -4.57 8.48 -1.56
N VAL A 59 -3.44 7.81 -1.77
CA VAL A 59 -3.06 7.21 -3.05
C VAL A 59 -3.82 5.91 -3.29
N VAL A 60 -3.79 4.99 -2.32
CA VAL A 60 -4.49 3.70 -2.47
C VAL A 60 -6.00 3.90 -2.57
N ARG A 61 -6.56 4.85 -1.81
CA ARG A 61 -7.97 5.26 -1.94
C ARG A 61 -8.29 5.71 -3.37
N ALA A 62 -7.48 6.59 -3.94
CA ALA A 62 -7.68 7.09 -5.30
C ALA A 62 -7.62 5.96 -6.35
N TRP A 63 -6.69 5.00 -6.21
CA TRP A 63 -6.59 3.86 -7.12
C TRP A 63 -7.82 2.95 -7.07
N ILE A 64 -8.37 2.72 -5.89
CA ILE A 64 -9.58 1.91 -5.71
C ILE A 64 -10.79 2.64 -6.31
N SER A 65 -10.97 3.92 -5.97
CA SER A 65 -12.06 4.74 -6.52
C SER A 65 -12.01 4.86 -8.05
N SER A 66 -10.81 4.99 -8.63
CA SER A 66 -10.63 5.07 -10.09
C SER A 66 -10.93 3.75 -10.80
N ARG A 67 -10.83 2.59 -10.12
CA ARG A 67 -11.15 1.28 -10.71
C ARG A 67 -12.61 0.86 -10.55
N SER A 68 -13.32 1.40 -9.57
CA SER A 68 -14.76 1.14 -9.39
C SER A 68 -15.67 1.93 -10.34
N GLY A 69 -15.12 2.86 -11.12
CA GLY A 69 -15.87 3.68 -12.08
C GLY A 69 -15.81 3.23 -13.55
N ARG A 70 -15.39 2.00 -13.84
CA ARG A 70 -15.42 1.41 -15.20
C ARG A 70 -16.35 0.21 -15.26
#